data_AF-A0A8D2PNC5-F1
#
_entry.id   AF-A0A8D2PNC5-F1
#
_cell.length_a   1.000
_cell.length_b   1.000
_cell.length_c   1.000
_cell.angle_alpha   90.00
_cell.angle_beta   90.00
_cell.angle_gamma   90.00
#
_symmetry.space_group_name_H-M   'P 1'
#
loop_
_entity.id
_entity.type
_entity.pdbx_description
1 polymer ?
#
loop_
_entity_poly.entity_id
_entity_poly.type
_entity_poly.pdbx_seq_one_letter_code
_entity_poly.pdbx_strand_id
1 'polypeptide(L)'
;MRARCLLSKFTDGTKLGGVAESLERCEPFRGAWAAALWKRAAPLGPMPNEDLAVENLEALERYRSFRRYFRRAALESRKPRWWNTYQPPTDIGLPCEKVSRAKELKERKRILRENRQNPEMERAARLRTMLIPLDDVRAEWERTSGPFHKQRVARHCGVFRDLLRGATFTPWVALRVHYSQEDEHLVPVYYGNMVTPSEASSPPEVSYEADKGSLWTLLLTNPDGHLRDADSEYLHWLVTNIPGSDIKAGKEVCHYLPPFPAMGTGYHRFIFLLFKQRGPIDFSQDTRPTPCYSLKMRTFSTFDFYKKHANAMTPAGLAFFQCQWDSSVTSTFHQLLNMREPVFEFVRPPPYHPPQVKFPRHQPLRYLDRYRDTQEPTYGIY
;
A
#
# COMPACT_ATOMS: atom_id res chain seq x y z
N MET A 1 17.83 16.73 33.50
CA MET A 1 19.08 17.27 32.90
C MET A 1 18.83 17.55 31.42
N ARG A 2 19.53 18.55 30.88
CA ARG A 2 19.27 19.28 29.63
C ARG A 2 19.24 18.42 28.36
N ALA A 3 18.36 18.76 27.43
CA ALA A 3 18.69 18.96 26.01
C ALA A 3 17.60 19.82 25.35
N ARG A 4 17.84 21.13 25.27
CA ARG A 4 17.15 22.06 24.37
C ARG A 4 17.79 21.89 22.99
N CYS A 5 16.99 21.70 21.95
CA CYS A 5 17.44 21.89 20.58
C CYS A 5 16.79 23.15 20.00
N LEU A 6 17.67 24.04 19.58
CA LEU A 6 17.44 25.33 18.95
C LEU A 6 16.94 25.15 17.52
N LEU A 7 15.96 25.96 17.11
CA LEU A 7 15.75 26.29 15.70
C LEU A 7 15.63 27.82 15.56
N SER A 8 16.75 28.43 15.17
CA SER A 8 16.88 29.74 14.54
C SER A 8 16.24 29.70 13.15
N LYS A 9 15.22 30.53 12.87
CA LYS A 9 15.26 31.83 12.17
C LYS A 9 15.97 31.87 10.81
N PHE A 10 15.16 32.06 9.76
CA PHE A 10 15.35 32.77 8.48
C PHE A 10 13.89 32.89 7.93
N THR A 11 13.28 34.03 7.61
CA THR A 11 13.68 35.28 6.93
C THR A 11 12.66 36.40 7.25
N ASP A 12 13.14 37.64 7.28
CA ASP A 12 12.59 38.92 6.76
C ASP A 12 11.08 39.20 6.87
N GLY A 13 10.57 40.31 7.42
CA GLY A 13 11.17 41.63 7.66
C GLY A 13 10.44 42.71 6.86
N THR A 14 9.25 43.16 7.30
CA THR A 14 8.77 44.52 6.99
C THR A 14 7.64 45.00 7.92
N LYS A 15 8.02 45.91 8.81
CA LYS A 15 7.33 47.12 9.34
C LYS A 15 5.82 47.12 9.60
N LEU A 16 5.47 47.51 10.83
CA LEU A 16 4.79 48.77 11.22
C LEU A 16 4.36 48.58 12.70
N GLY A 17 5.01 49.22 13.66
CA GLY A 17 4.62 50.55 14.14
C GLY A 17 4.07 50.41 15.56
N GLY A 18 4.87 50.75 16.56
CA GLY A 18 4.48 50.65 17.97
C GLY A 18 3.61 51.81 18.42
N VAL A 19 2.81 51.59 19.47
CA VAL A 19 2.44 52.62 20.46
C VAL A 19 2.25 51.92 21.80
N ALA A 20 2.79 52.56 22.82
CA ALA A 20 2.84 52.15 24.22
C ALA A 20 1.48 52.13 24.92
N GLU A 21 1.44 51.29 25.96
CA GLU A 21 0.76 51.44 27.25
C GLU A 21 -0.01 52.75 27.52
N SER A 22 -1.28 52.58 27.92
CA SER A 22 -1.87 53.37 29.01
C SER A 22 -3.01 52.57 29.66
N LEU A 23 -2.79 52.22 30.93
CA LEU A 23 -3.79 51.80 31.91
C LEU A 23 -4.88 52.88 32.04
N GLU A 24 -6.16 52.52 31.95
CA GLU A 24 -7.20 53.25 32.69
C GLU A 24 -8.42 52.37 33.02
N ARG A 25 -8.56 52.13 34.33
CA ARG A 25 -9.74 51.92 35.17
C ARG A 25 -11.00 51.25 34.59
N CYS A 26 -11.32 50.11 35.20
CA CYS A 26 -12.68 49.57 35.37
C CYS A 26 -13.61 50.60 36.04
N GLU A 27 -14.86 50.68 35.57
CA GLU A 27 -16.12 50.74 36.34
C GLU A 27 -17.30 50.42 35.36
N PRO A 28 -18.46 49.98 35.84
CA PRO A 28 -19.19 48.84 35.27
C PRO A 28 -20.32 49.24 34.32
N PHE A 29 -20.40 48.58 33.15
CA PHE A 29 -21.57 48.68 32.28
C PHE A 29 -22.45 47.43 32.37
N ARG A 30 -23.62 47.69 32.93
CA ARG A 30 -24.88 46.93 32.97
C ARG A 30 -25.02 45.86 31.90
N GLY A 31 -25.55 44.71 32.34
CA GLY A 31 -25.91 43.58 31.51
C GLY A 31 -26.67 43.99 30.25
N ALA A 32 -26.05 43.74 29.11
CA ALA A 32 -26.74 43.48 27.87
C ALA A 32 -26.39 42.03 27.49
N TRP A 33 -27.38 41.16 27.56
CA TRP A 33 -27.34 39.87 26.87
C TRP A 33 -27.33 40.16 25.36
N ALA A 34 -26.19 40.57 24.82
CA ALA A 34 -26.00 40.65 23.38
C ALA A 34 -25.86 39.22 22.89
N ALA A 35 -26.96 38.68 22.35
CA ALA A 35 -26.96 37.44 21.60
C ALA A 35 -25.80 37.51 20.59
N ALA A 36 -24.82 36.63 20.76
CA ALA A 36 -23.77 36.45 19.78
C ALA A 36 -24.46 36.05 18.46
N LEU A 37 -24.66 37.00 17.57
CA LEU A 37 -24.99 36.76 16.18
C LEU A 37 -23.79 36.01 15.61
N TRP A 38 -23.92 34.69 15.51
CA TRP A 38 -22.96 33.84 14.81
C TRP A 38 -22.74 34.46 13.44
N LYS A 39 -21.51 34.93 13.16
CA LYS A 39 -21.14 35.44 11.83
C LYS A 39 -21.28 34.27 10.84
N ARG A 40 -22.39 34.25 10.10
CA ARG A 40 -22.63 33.24 9.06
C ARG A 40 -21.81 33.63 7.84
N ALA A 41 -20.92 32.74 7.40
CA ALA A 41 -20.24 32.85 6.13
C ALA A 41 -21.07 32.18 5.04
N ALA A 42 -21.15 32.79 3.86
CA ALA A 42 -21.76 32.17 2.69
C ALA A 42 -20.94 30.94 2.26
N PRO A 43 -21.57 29.87 1.73
CA PRO A 43 -20.85 28.70 1.25
C PRO A 43 -19.97 29.05 0.04
N LEU A 44 -18.82 28.38 -0.08
CA LEU A 44 -17.84 28.64 -1.15
C LEU A 44 -18.22 27.98 -2.49
N GLY A 45 -19.31 27.21 -2.51
CA GLY A 45 -19.85 26.54 -3.70
C GLY A 45 -21.27 26.02 -3.43
N PRO A 46 -21.90 25.36 -4.42
CA PRO A 46 -23.27 24.88 -4.28
C PRO A 46 -23.40 23.90 -3.10
N MET A 47 -24.43 24.07 -2.28
CA MET A 47 -24.71 23.17 -1.17
C MET A 47 -25.38 21.88 -1.67
N PRO A 48 -25.15 20.74 -0.99
CA PRO A 48 -25.86 19.52 -1.29
C PRO A 48 -27.38 19.73 -1.19
N ASN A 49 -28.12 19.24 -2.18
CA ASN A 49 -29.59 19.26 -2.24
C ASN A 49 -30.24 20.64 -2.48
N GLU A 50 -29.50 21.65 -2.96
CA GLU A 50 -30.09 22.93 -3.41
C GLU A 50 -31.04 22.75 -4.61
N ASP A 51 -30.82 21.73 -5.44
CA ASP A 51 -31.64 21.43 -6.62
C ASP A 51 -33.02 20.81 -6.29
N LEU A 52 -33.32 20.55 -5.02
CA LEU A 52 -34.61 19.97 -4.63
C LEU A 52 -35.69 21.06 -4.55
N ALA A 53 -36.72 20.93 -5.37
CA ALA A 53 -37.91 21.79 -5.30
C ALA A 53 -38.71 21.50 -4.01
N VAL A 54 -38.45 22.27 -2.96
CA VAL A 54 -39.06 22.11 -1.62
C VAL A 54 -40.56 22.47 -1.61
N GLU A 55 -41.03 23.22 -2.61
CA GLU A 55 -42.42 23.66 -2.71
C GLU A 55 -43.41 22.49 -2.93
N ASN A 56 -42.98 21.42 -3.61
CA ASN A 56 -43.81 20.27 -3.96
C ASN A 56 -43.24 18.94 -3.44
N LEU A 57 -43.00 18.86 -2.12
CA LEU A 57 -42.41 17.69 -1.46
C LEU A 57 -43.20 16.38 -1.62
N GLU A 58 -44.52 16.46 -1.76
CA GLU A 58 -45.39 15.28 -1.89
C GLU A 58 -45.36 14.67 -3.30
N ALA A 59 -45.10 15.48 -4.32
CA ALA A 59 -45.00 15.04 -5.71
C ALA A 59 -43.62 14.43 -6.06
N LEU A 60 -42.61 14.59 -5.21
CA LEU A 60 -41.25 14.10 -5.47
C LEU A 60 -41.14 12.58 -5.35
N GLU A 61 -40.41 11.99 -6.30
CA GLU A 61 -40.14 10.55 -6.28
C GLU A 61 -39.22 10.19 -5.09
N ARG A 62 -39.82 9.61 -4.05
CA ARG A 62 -39.08 9.15 -2.87
C ARG A 62 -38.19 7.95 -3.21
N TYR A 63 -37.11 7.77 -2.45
CA TYR A 63 -36.19 6.65 -2.65
C TYR A 63 -36.85 5.28 -2.47
N ARG A 64 -37.82 5.15 -1.55
CA ARG A 64 -38.64 3.94 -1.27
C ARG A 64 -37.85 2.66 -0.91
N SER A 65 -36.52 2.67 -1.03
CA SER A 65 -35.62 1.58 -0.69
C SER A 65 -34.27 2.14 -0.28
N PHE A 66 -33.68 1.54 0.74
CA PHE A 66 -32.35 1.91 1.22
C PHE A 66 -31.28 1.76 0.13
N ARG A 67 -31.36 0.70 -0.70
CA ARG A 67 -30.42 0.47 -1.80
C ARG A 67 -30.39 1.61 -2.83
N ARG A 68 -31.54 2.20 -3.17
CA ARG A 68 -31.63 3.30 -4.13
C ARG A 68 -30.99 4.57 -3.57
N TYR A 69 -31.26 4.87 -2.30
CA TYR A 69 -30.61 5.96 -1.57
C TYR A 69 -29.09 5.76 -1.52
N PHE A 70 -28.64 4.58 -1.07
CA PHE A 70 -27.22 4.27 -0.93
C PHE A 70 -26.45 4.38 -2.25
N ARG A 71 -27.03 3.93 -3.37
CA ARG A 71 -26.42 4.08 -4.70
C ARG A 71 -26.23 5.55 -5.09
N ARG A 72 -27.22 6.41 -4.79
CA ARG A 72 -27.13 7.85 -5.08
C ARG A 72 -26.13 8.54 -4.16
N ALA A 73 -26.12 8.21 -2.86
CA ALA A 73 -25.14 8.71 -1.89
C ALA A 73 -23.70 8.34 -2.28
N ALA A 74 -23.46 7.11 -2.76
CA ALA A 74 -22.15 6.66 -3.21
C ALA A 74 -21.66 7.33 -4.51
N LEU A 75 -22.57 7.77 -5.38
CA LEU A 75 -22.23 8.58 -6.55
C LEU A 75 -21.84 10.01 -6.14
N GLU A 76 -22.61 10.59 -5.21
CA GLU A 76 -22.36 11.94 -4.69
C GLU A 76 -21.04 12.06 -3.90
N SER A 77 -20.59 10.99 -3.25
CA SER A 77 -19.32 10.97 -2.52
C SER A 77 -18.08 10.92 -3.42
N ARG A 78 -18.23 10.52 -4.70
CA ARG A 78 -17.13 10.46 -5.68
C ARG A 78 -16.90 11.77 -6.42
N LYS A 79 -17.86 12.71 -6.35
CA LYS A 79 -17.73 14.02 -7.02
C LYS A 79 -16.71 14.88 -6.27
N PRO A 80 -15.88 15.66 -6.99
CA PRO A 80 -15.02 16.65 -6.35
C PRO A 80 -15.88 17.67 -5.62
N ARG A 81 -15.48 18.04 -4.40
CA ARG A 81 -16.20 18.98 -3.53
C ARG A 81 -15.25 20.07 -3.06
N TRP A 82 -15.79 21.24 -2.74
CA TRP A 82 -15.00 22.40 -2.31
C TRP A 82 -14.55 22.30 -0.85
N TRP A 83 -15.20 21.46 -0.04
CA TRP A 83 -14.71 21.05 1.27
C TRP A 83 -13.75 19.84 1.16
N ASN A 84 -12.90 19.65 2.17
CA ASN A 84 -11.82 18.66 2.15
C ASN A 84 -12.28 17.26 1.70
N THR A 85 -11.73 16.80 0.58
CA THR A 85 -11.92 15.44 0.03
C THR A 85 -10.59 14.85 -0.41
N TYR A 86 -10.45 13.53 -0.29
CA TYR A 86 -9.26 12.80 -0.76
C TYR A 86 -9.13 12.88 -2.29
N GLN A 87 -7.93 13.21 -2.78
CA GLN A 87 -7.62 13.32 -4.21
C GLN A 87 -6.96 12.05 -4.75
N PRO A 88 -7.14 11.73 -6.05
CA PRO A 88 -6.48 10.60 -6.69
C PRO A 88 -5.03 10.89 -7.14
N PRO A 89 -4.13 9.89 -7.14
CA PRO A 89 -2.72 10.03 -7.56
C PRO A 89 -2.47 9.86 -9.07
N THR A 90 -1.23 10.13 -9.51
CA THR A 90 -0.73 10.17 -10.91
C THR A 90 -0.20 8.81 -11.42
N ASP A 91 -0.39 8.52 -12.71
CA ASP A 91 0.03 7.27 -13.38
C ASP A 91 1.29 7.44 -14.26
N ILE A 92 2.21 6.46 -14.21
CA ILE A 92 3.55 6.49 -14.85
C ILE A 92 3.81 5.19 -15.66
N GLY A 93 2.78 4.40 -15.93
CA GLY A 93 2.91 3.12 -16.65
C GLY A 93 3.07 3.24 -18.16
N LEU A 94 3.37 2.09 -18.80
CA LEU A 94 3.44 1.97 -20.26
C LEU A 94 2.09 2.27 -20.92
N PRO A 95 2.09 2.94 -22.09
CA PRO A 95 0.88 3.18 -22.86
C PRO A 95 0.31 1.85 -23.38
N CYS A 96 -1.02 1.73 -23.31
CA CYS A 96 -1.76 0.55 -23.75
C CYS A 96 -1.96 0.56 -25.28
N GLU A 97 -1.77 -0.60 -25.92
CA GLU A 97 -2.24 -0.81 -27.29
C GLU A 97 -3.77 -0.84 -27.33
N LYS A 98 -4.36 0.15 -28.01
CA LYS A 98 -5.81 0.25 -28.14
C LYS A 98 -6.31 -0.70 -29.22
N VAL A 99 -6.89 -1.82 -28.81
CA VAL A 99 -7.65 -2.68 -29.72
C VAL A 99 -8.95 -1.97 -30.15
N SER A 100 -9.41 -2.22 -31.38
CA SER A 100 -10.68 -1.68 -31.86
C SER A 100 -11.87 -2.23 -31.06
N ARG A 101 -12.44 -1.40 -30.19
CA ARG A 101 -13.60 -1.71 -29.35
C ARG A 101 -14.80 -2.27 -30.13
N ALA A 102 -14.98 -1.84 -31.37
CA ALA A 102 -16.08 -2.30 -32.22
C ALA A 102 -15.95 -3.79 -32.59
N LYS A 103 -14.72 -4.25 -32.88
CA LYS A 103 -14.44 -5.66 -33.21
C LYS A 103 -14.65 -6.56 -31.99
N GLU A 104 -14.10 -6.17 -30.85
CA GLU A 104 -14.23 -6.91 -29.58
C GLU A 104 -15.70 -7.06 -29.16
N LEU A 105 -16.50 -5.99 -29.26
CA LEU A 105 -17.93 -6.03 -28.95
C LEU A 105 -18.71 -6.95 -29.91
N LYS A 106 -18.34 -6.99 -31.20
CA LYS A 106 -18.97 -7.87 -32.18
C LYS A 106 -18.71 -9.34 -31.85
N GLU A 107 -17.47 -9.68 -31.51
CA GLU A 107 -17.07 -11.03 -31.11
C GLU A 107 -17.75 -11.46 -29.81
N ARG A 108 -17.75 -10.61 -28.77
CA ARG A 108 -18.45 -10.89 -27.50
C ARG A 108 -19.95 -11.11 -27.71
N LYS A 109 -20.59 -10.31 -28.57
CA LYS A 109 -22.01 -10.49 -28.91
C LYS A 109 -22.26 -11.79 -29.67
N ARG A 110 -21.33 -12.23 -30.53
CA ARG A 110 -21.42 -13.51 -31.24
C ARG A 110 -21.38 -14.68 -30.24
N ILE A 111 -20.37 -14.71 -29.36
CA ILE A 111 -20.23 -15.75 -28.32
C ILE A 111 -21.48 -15.77 -27.40
N LEU A 112 -21.98 -14.62 -26.98
CA LEU A 112 -23.20 -14.54 -26.17
C LEU A 112 -24.44 -15.09 -26.89
N ARG A 113 -24.53 -14.91 -28.21
CA ARG A 113 -25.64 -15.46 -29.01
C ARG A 113 -25.52 -16.98 -29.12
N GLU A 114 -24.35 -17.50 -29.43
CA GLU A 114 -24.06 -18.94 -29.50
C GLU A 114 -24.35 -19.63 -28.16
N ASN A 115 -23.89 -19.04 -27.05
CA ASN A 115 -24.13 -19.55 -25.71
C ASN A 115 -25.63 -19.58 -25.34
N ARG A 116 -26.40 -18.58 -25.77
CA ARG A 116 -27.85 -18.51 -25.55
C ARG A 116 -28.65 -19.44 -26.45
N GLN A 117 -28.12 -19.79 -27.62
CA GLN A 117 -28.76 -20.75 -28.53
C GLN A 117 -28.61 -22.18 -28.03
N ASN A 118 -27.59 -22.47 -27.19
CA ASN A 118 -27.39 -23.80 -26.64
C ASN A 118 -28.45 -24.15 -25.57
N PRO A 119 -29.36 -25.10 -25.83
CA PRO A 119 -30.43 -25.45 -24.89
C PRO A 119 -29.90 -26.21 -23.66
N GLU A 120 -28.76 -26.89 -23.74
CA GLU A 120 -28.16 -27.61 -22.60
C GLU A 120 -27.63 -26.63 -21.56
N MET A 121 -26.98 -25.54 -22.01
CA MET A 121 -26.53 -24.48 -21.11
C MET A 121 -27.70 -23.74 -20.46
N GLU A 122 -28.81 -23.52 -21.17
CA GLU A 122 -30.04 -22.95 -20.58
C GLU A 122 -30.59 -23.85 -19.47
N ARG A 123 -30.72 -25.15 -19.76
CA ARG A 123 -31.22 -26.13 -18.78
C ARG A 123 -30.31 -26.23 -17.56
N ALA A 124 -29.00 -26.29 -17.77
CA ALA A 124 -28.01 -26.34 -16.69
C ALA A 124 -28.01 -25.06 -15.85
N ALA A 125 -28.15 -23.88 -16.46
CA ALA A 125 -28.28 -22.61 -15.73
C ALA A 125 -29.58 -22.55 -14.93
N ARG A 126 -30.71 -23.02 -15.49
CA ARG A 126 -32.01 -23.06 -14.82
C ARG A 126 -32.00 -24.02 -13.63
N LEU A 127 -31.35 -25.17 -13.76
CA LEU A 127 -31.18 -26.17 -12.70
C LEU A 127 -30.02 -25.84 -11.74
N ARG A 128 -29.26 -24.76 -12.00
CA ARG A 128 -28.09 -24.33 -11.22
C ARG A 128 -26.97 -25.39 -11.15
N THR A 129 -26.85 -26.24 -12.16
CA THR A 129 -25.80 -27.27 -12.27
C THR A 129 -24.63 -26.85 -13.16
N MET A 130 -24.71 -25.67 -13.80
CA MET A 130 -23.68 -25.16 -14.69
C MET A 130 -22.39 -24.84 -13.93
N LEU A 131 -21.26 -25.43 -14.37
CA LEU A 131 -19.92 -25.14 -13.88
C LEU A 131 -19.15 -24.30 -14.89
N ILE A 132 -18.38 -23.34 -14.40
CA ILE A 132 -17.54 -22.46 -15.23
C ILE A 132 -16.09 -22.93 -15.09
N PRO A 133 -15.38 -23.21 -16.20
CA PRO A 133 -13.96 -23.58 -16.14
C PRO A 133 -13.14 -22.42 -15.60
N LEU A 134 -12.54 -22.58 -14.42
CA LEU A 134 -11.81 -21.52 -13.74
C LEU A 134 -10.48 -21.19 -14.43
N ASP A 135 -9.84 -22.17 -15.06
CA ASP A 135 -8.57 -22.00 -15.75
C ASP A 135 -8.71 -21.08 -16.97
N ASP A 136 -9.77 -21.27 -17.78
CA ASP A 136 -10.08 -20.41 -18.93
C ASP A 136 -10.45 -18.99 -18.50
N VAL A 137 -11.24 -18.86 -17.42
CA VAL A 137 -11.59 -17.56 -16.84
C VAL A 137 -10.33 -16.83 -16.38
N ARG A 138 -9.39 -17.55 -15.77
CA ARG A 138 -8.12 -16.99 -15.31
C ARG A 138 -7.24 -16.55 -16.48
N ALA A 139 -7.11 -17.37 -17.52
CA ALA A 139 -6.34 -17.04 -18.71
C ALA A 139 -6.90 -15.79 -19.42
N GLU A 140 -8.22 -15.71 -19.59
CA GLU A 140 -8.86 -14.53 -20.20
C GLU A 140 -8.78 -13.30 -19.30
N TRP A 141 -8.88 -13.49 -17.98
CA TRP A 141 -8.71 -12.42 -17.00
C TRP A 141 -7.29 -11.84 -17.06
N GLU A 142 -6.26 -12.70 -17.08
CA GLU A 142 -4.85 -12.28 -17.17
C GLU A 142 -4.59 -11.41 -18.41
N ARG A 143 -5.24 -11.70 -19.54
CA ARG A 143 -5.13 -10.94 -20.78
C ARG A 143 -5.87 -9.59 -20.76
N THR A 144 -7.02 -9.51 -20.09
CA THR A 144 -7.95 -8.37 -20.23
C THR A 144 -7.92 -7.40 -19.05
N SER A 145 -8.44 -7.82 -17.90
CA SER A 145 -8.67 -6.97 -16.71
C SER A 145 -7.68 -7.24 -15.58
N GLY A 146 -6.87 -8.29 -15.71
CA GLY A 146 -5.82 -8.69 -14.78
C GLY A 146 -4.88 -7.55 -14.43
N PRO A 147 -4.24 -6.86 -15.39
CA PRO A 147 -3.31 -5.78 -15.11
C PRO A 147 -3.89 -4.68 -14.21
N PHE A 148 -5.13 -4.26 -14.46
CA PHE A 148 -5.81 -3.24 -13.65
C PHE A 148 -6.15 -3.73 -12.23
N HIS A 149 -6.57 -4.99 -12.09
CA HIS A 149 -6.82 -5.58 -10.78
C HIS A 149 -5.53 -5.71 -9.97
N LYS A 150 -4.44 -6.16 -10.61
CA LYS A 150 -3.09 -6.26 -10.02
C LYS A 150 -2.60 -4.89 -9.57
N GLN A 151 -2.75 -3.85 -10.40
CA GLN A 151 -2.44 -2.46 -10.03
C GLN A 151 -3.27 -2.00 -8.81
N ARG A 152 -4.57 -2.29 -8.78
CA ARG A 152 -5.43 -1.90 -7.66
C ARG A 152 -5.04 -2.61 -6.36
N VAL A 153 -4.68 -3.88 -6.43
CA VAL A 153 -4.20 -4.68 -5.30
C VAL A 153 -2.85 -4.16 -4.81
N ALA A 154 -1.90 -3.91 -5.70
CA ALA A 154 -0.60 -3.31 -5.37
C ALA A 154 -0.75 -1.93 -4.70
N ARG A 155 -1.70 -1.10 -5.17
CA ARG A 155 -2.04 0.17 -4.54
C ARG A 155 -2.61 -0.01 -3.14
N HIS A 156 -3.51 -0.98 -2.96
CA HIS A 156 -4.10 -1.28 -1.65
C HIS A 156 -3.04 -1.75 -0.65
N CYS A 157 -2.13 -2.62 -1.11
CA CYS A 157 -1.01 -3.11 -0.32
C CYS A 157 0.11 -2.09 -0.12
N GLY A 158 0.01 -0.85 -0.62
CA GLY A 158 1.03 0.19 -0.41
C GLY A 158 2.32 0.06 -1.23
N VAL A 159 2.40 -0.89 -2.16
CA VAL A 159 3.61 -1.17 -2.95
C VAL A 159 4.11 0.07 -3.70
N PHE A 160 3.22 0.78 -4.39
CA PHE A 160 3.59 1.99 -5.15
C PHE A 160 3.98 3.18 -4.27
N ARG A 161 3.38 3.27 -3.07
CA ARG A 161 3.68 4.35 -2.12
C ARG A 161 5.11 4.21 -1.62
N ASP A 162 5.49 2.99 -1.26
CA ASP A 162 6.78 2.72 -0.62
C ASP A 162 7.90 2.65 -1.67
N LEU A 163 7.73 1.86 -2.75
CA LEU A 163 8.79 1.65 -3.75
C LEU A 163 9.00 2.81 -4.72
N LEU A 164 7.91 3.51 -5.10
CA LEU A 164 7.94 4.53 -6.16
C LEU A 164 7.37 5.90 -5.71
N ARG A 165 7.26 6.15 -4.40
CA ARG A 165 6.76 7.41 -3.82
C ARG A 165 5.39 7.86 -4.37
N GLY A 166 4.50 6.91 -4.63
CA GLY A 166 3.12 7.16 -5.08
C GLY A 166 2.90 7.10 -6.59
N ALA A 167 3.95 6.91 -7.37
CA ALA A 167 3.87 6.62 -8.80
C ALA A 167 3.25 5.24 -9.05
N THR A 168 2.16 5.18 -9.81
CA THR A 168 1.57 3.89 -10.21
C THR A 168 2.03 3.49 -11.60
N PHE A 169 2.04 2.18 -11.88
CA PHE A 169 2.11 1.67 -13.24
C PHE A 169 1.19 0.45 -13.39
N THR A 170 0.79 0.15 -14.62
CA THR A 170 -0.04 -1.03 -14.92
C THR A 170 0.87 -2.19 -15.33
N PRO A 171 0.88 -3.33 -14.60
CA PRO A 171 1.71 -4.48 -14.92
C PRO A 171 1.09 -5.26 -16.09
N TRP A 172 1.48 -4.89 -17.31
CA TRP A 172 1.02 -5.54 -18.54
C TRP A 172 1.59 -6.94 -18.72
N VAL A 173 2.85 -7.14 -18.32
CA VAL A 173 3.53 -8.42 -18.45
C VAL A 173 3.19 -9.30 -17.26
N ALA A 174 2.58 -10.46 -17.53
CA ALA A 174 2.25 -11.44 -16.52
C ALA A 174 3.53 -12.13 -16.03
N LEU A 175 4.01 -11.71 -14.86
CA LEU A 175 5.11 -12.35 -14.16
C LEU A 175 4.59 -13.56 -13.37
N ARG A 176 5.06 -14.76 -13.70
CA ARG A 176 4.74 -16.01 -12.99
C ARG A 176 5.97 -16.47 -12.24
N VAL A 177 5.85 -16.57 -10.93
CA VAL A 177 6.94 -16.95 -10.02
C VAL A 177 6.50 -18.18 -9.24
N HIS A 178 7.35 -19.19 -9.22
CA HIS A 178 7.11 -20.47 -8.55
C HIS A 178 8.30 -20.83 -7.69
N TYR A 179 8.06 -21.20 -6.43
CA TYR A 179 9.07 -21.80 -5.58
C TYR A 179 8.95 -23.33 -5.65
N SER A 180 10.06 -24.02 -5.89
CA SER A 180 10.15 -25.48 -5.86
C SER A 180 10.58 -25.93 -4.47
N GLN A 181 9.70 -26.66 -3.78
CA GLN A 181 10.07 -27.35 -2.54
C GLN A 181 10.58 -28.76 -2.85
N GLU A 182 11.36 -29.35 -1.95
CA GLU A 182 12.01 -30.67 -2.12
C GLU A 182 11.03 -31.81 -2.45
N ASP A 183 9.73 -31.67 -2.16
CA ASP A 183 8.69 -32.69 -2.35
C ASP A 183 7.80 -32.49 -3.61
N GLU A 184 8.34 -32.03 -4.74
CA GLU A 184 7.61 -31.78 -6.02
C GLU A 184 6.45 -30.74 -5.96
N HIS A 185 6.18 -30.15 -4.80
CA HIS A 185 5.14 -29.13 -4.65
C HIS A 185 5.65 -27.76 -5.14
N LEU A 186 5.01 -27.24 -6.18
CA LEU A 186 5.24 -25.88 -6.67
C LEU A 186 4.36 -24.90 -5.90
N VAL A 187 4.99 -23.93 -5.22
CA VAL A 187 4.28 -22.85 -4.53
C VAL A 187 4.24 -21.61 -5.43
N PRO A 188 3.11 -21.30 -6.07
CA PRO A 188 3.00 -20.13 -6.93
C PRO A 188 2.90 -18.84 -6.09
N VAL A 189 3.60 -17.81 -6.55
CA VAL A 189 3.49 -16.45 -6.02
C VAL A 189 2.50 -15.66 -6.89
N TYR A 190 1.53 -15.03 -6.23
CA TYR A 190 0.51 -14.21 -6.85
C TYR A 190 0.66 -12.74 -6.45
N TYR A 191 -0.32 -12.19 -5.74
CA TYR A 191 -0.47 -10.76 -5.42
C TYR A 191 -0.83 -10.57 -3.95
N GLY A 192 0.03 -11.06 -3.06
CA GLY A 192 -0.13 -10.99 -1.61
C GLY A 192 -0.57 -12.29 -0.95
N ASN A 193 -0.41 -13.43 -1.62
CA ASN A 193 -0.54 -14.73 -0.93
C ASN A 193 0.58 -14.91 0.09
N MET A 194 0.33 -15.77 1.07
CA MET A 194 1.31 -16.12 2.08
C MET A 194 2.24 -17.21 1.54
N VAL A 195 3.55 -17.02 1.71
CA VAL A 195 4.61 -18.00 1.40
C VAL A 195 5.54 -18.03 2.58
N THR A 196 5.91 -19.22 3.05
CA THR A 196 6.77 -19.35 4.22
C THR A 196 8.25 -19.12 3.87
N PRO A 197 9.09 -18.67 4.82
CA PRO A 197 10.52 -18.57 4.58
C PRO A 197 11.19 -19.90 4.22
N SER A 198 10.65 -21.00 4.74
CA SER A 198 11.08 -22.37 4.45
C SER A 198 10.84 -22.74 2.99
N GLU A 199 9.66 -22.41 2.44
CA GLU A 199 9.34 -22.58 1.01
C GLU A 199 10.21 -21.68 0.12
N ALA A 200 10.54 -20.48 0.59
CA ALA A 200 11.32 -19.50 -0.16
C ALA A 200 12.83 -19.54 0.13
N SER A 201 13.35 -20.69 0.58
CA SER A 201 14.78 -20.86 0.89
C SER A 201 15.67 -20.90 -0.36
N SER A 202 15.18 -21.46 -1.45
CA SER A 202 15.86 -21.53 -2.75
C SER A 202 15.39 -20.41 -3.70
N PRO A 203 16.20 -20.03 -4.72
CA PRO A 203 15.77 -19.06 -5.71
C PRO A 203 14.56 -19.60 -6.50
N PRO A 204 13.55 -18.76 -6.79
CA PRO A 204 12.35 -19.21 -7.49
C PRO A 204 12.58 -19.39 -9.00
N GLU A 205 11.74 -20.21 -9.60
CA GLU A 205 11.56 -20.27 -11.05
C GLU A 205 10.64 -19.14 -11.50
N VAL A 206 11.11 -18.31 -12.43
CA VAL A 206 10.38 -17.15 -12.90
C VAL A 206 10.20 -17.24 -14.41
N SER A 207 8.95 -17.08 -14.86
CA SER A 207 8.57 -17.10 -16.28
C SER A 207 7.69 -15.90 -16.61
N TYR A 208 7.90 -15.34 -17.81
CA TYR A 208 7.12 -14.22 -18.33
C TYR A 208 7.19 -14.22 -19.86
N GLU A 209 6.18 -13.65 -20.50
CA GLU A 209 6.14 -13.50 -21.96
C GLU A 209 7.03 -12.32 -22.40
N ALA A 210 7.99 -12.61 -23.27
CA ALA A 210 8.98 -11.64 -23.74
C ALA A 210 9.24 -11.74 -25.24
N ASP A 211 9.47 -10.58 -25.88
CA ASP A 211 9.83 -10.50 -27.29
C ASP A 211 11.26 -10.99 -27.53
N LYS A 212 11.52 -11.62 -28.69
CA LYS A 212 12.88 -12.04 -29.07
C LYS A 212 13.80 -10.81 -29.17
N GLY A 213 14.93 -10.82 -28.47
CA GLY A 213 15.90 -9.72 -28.44
C GLY A 213 15.58 -8.59 -27.46
N SER A 214 14.51 -8.72 -26.66
CA SER A 214 14.26 -7.79 -25.55
C SER A 214 15.14 -8.12 -24.34
N LEU A 215 15.52 -7.08 -23.60
CA LEU A 215 16.33 -7.20 -22.39
C LEU A 215 15.49 -6.82 -21.16
N TRP A 216 15.67 -7.57 -20.08
CA TRP A 216 14.88 -7.41 -18.87
C TRP A 216 15.74 -7.35 -17.62
N THR A 217 15.18 -6.80 -16.55
CA THR A 217 15.79 -6.79 -15.22
C THR A 217 14.76 -7.21 -14.19
N LEU A 218 15.13 -8.19 -13.38
CA LEU A 218 14.32 -8.73 -12.30
C LEU A 218 14.91 -8.28 -10.96
N LEU A 219 14.05 -7.74 -10.10
CA LEU A 219 14.39 -7.19 -8.80
C LEU A 219 13.45 -7.79 -7.74
N LEU A 220 14.01 -8.35 -6.66
CA LEU A 220 13.26 -8.79 -5.47
C LEU A 220 13.67 -7.94 -4.27
N THR A 221 12.71 -7.20 -3.72
CA THR A 221 12.94 -6.27 -2.60
C THR A 221 11.96 -6.51 -1.46
N ASN A 222 12.41 -6.15 -0.25
CA ASN A 222 11.60 -6.15 0.96
C ASN A 222 11.63 -4.77 1.62
N PRO A 223 10.56 -3.97 1.50
CA PRO A 223 10.47 -2.66 2.14
C PRO A 223 10.19 -2.72 3.65
N ASP A 224 9.65 -3.82 4.17
CA ASP A 224 9.25 -3.94 5.58
C ASP A 224 10.35 -4.56 6.46
N GLY A 225 11.34 -5.21 5.84
CA GLY A 225 12.34 -6.02 6.54
C GLY A 225 13.52 -5.26 7.13
N HIS A 226 13.64 -3.96 6.89
CA HIS A 226 14.84 -3.21 7.26
C HIS A 226 14.87 -2.92 8.77
N LEU A 227 15.97 -3.30 9.44
CA LEU A 227 16.05 -3.34 10.91
C LEU A 227 16.41 -1.99 11.56
N ARG A 228 16.93 -1.03 10.79
CA ARG A 228 17.47 0.24 11.32
C ARG A 228 16.70 1.46 10.83
N ASP A 229 16.61 1.61 9.52
CA ASP A 229 15.95 2.70 8.81
C ASP A 229 14.58 2.28 8.27
N ALA A 230 13.53 3.04 8.56
CA ALA A 230 12.16 2.72 8.13
C ALA A 230 11.89 2.98 6.64
N ASP A 231 12.66 3.87 6.00
CA ASP A 231 12.48 4.25 4.60
C ASP A 231 13.37 3.43 3.64
N SER A 232 14.22 2.55 4.18
CA SER A 232 15.15 1.73 3.39
C SER A 232 14.63 0.32 3.21
N GLU A 233 15.04 -0.32 2.13
CA GLU A 233 14.60 -1.67 1.76
C GLU A 233 15.81 -2.62 1.79
N TYR A 234 15.55 -3.93 1.91
CA TYR A 234 16.57 -4.93 1.62
C TYR A 234 16.40 -5.50 0.22
N LEU A 235 17.51 -5.56 -0.52
CA LEU A 235 17.56 -6.20 -1.82
C LEU A 235 17.92 -7.67 -1.68
N HIS A 236 16.95 -8.54 -1.93
CA HIS A 236 17.10 -9.99 -1.83
C HIS A 236 17.68 -10.62 -3.10
N TRP A 237 17.28 -10.15 -4.28
CA TRP A 237 17.76 -10.69 -5.56
C TRP A 237 17.73 -9.64 -6.66
N LEU A 238 18.81 -9.56 -7.46
CA LEU A 238 18.87 -8.65 -8.62
C LEU A 238 19.59 -9.34 -9.78
N VAL A 239 18.85 -9.54 -10.87
CA VAL A 239 19.36 -10.09 -12.12
C VAL A 239 19.08 -9.09 -13.24
N THR A 240 20.11 -8.76 -14.00
CA THR A 240 20.09 -7.69 -15.01
C THR A 240 20.43 -8.22 -16.40
N ASN A 241 20.07 -7.47 -17.44
CA ASN A 241 20.37 -7.79 -18.84
C ASN A 241 19.94 -9.22 -19.22
N ILE A 242 18.75 -9.63 -18.77
CA ILE A 242 18.17 -10.95 -19.06
C ILE A 242 17.71 -10.97 -20.53
N PRO A 243 18.27 -11.83 -21.39
CA PRO A 243 17.85 -11.94 -22.78
C PRO A 243 16.52 -12.71 -22.89
N GLY A 244 15.47 -12.03 -23.35
CA GLY A 244 14.14 -12.63 -23.49
C GLY A 244 13.59 -13.11 -22.15
N SER A 245 13.35 -14.41 -22.02
CA SER A 245 12.79 -15.06 -20.82
C SER A 245 13.80 -15.93 -20.06
N ASP A 246 15.06 -16.03 -20.51
CA ASP A 246 16.06 -16.92 -19.88
C ASP A 246 16.85 -16.20 -18.79
N ILE A 247 16.40 -16.36 -17.55
CA ILE A 247 16.95 -15.70 -16.37
C ILE A 247 18.36 -16.18 -16.05
N LYS A 248 18.69 -17.44 -16.36
CA LYS A 248 20.02 -18.01 -16.10
C LYS A 248 21.09 -17.38 -16.98
N ALA A 249 20.72 -16.90 -18.17
CA ALA A 249 21.61 -16.16 -19.05
C ALA A 249 21.79 -14.69 -18.64
N GLY A 250 21.01 -14.19 -17.68
CA GLY A 250 21.14 -12.84 -17.14
C GLY A 250 22.39 -12.67 -16.26
N LYS A 251 22.84 -11.43 -16.12
CA LYS A 251 23.93 -11.07 -15.22
C LYS A 251 23.38 -10.88 -13.80
N GLU A 252 23.71 -11.80 -12.91
CA GLU A 252 23.38 -11.70 -11.48
C GLU A 252 24.25 -10.62 -10.81
N VAL A 253 23.62 -9.52 -10.42
CA VAL A 253 24.26 -8.38 -9.75
C VAL A 253 24.23 -8.56 -8.23
N CYS A 254 23.22 -9.27 -7.74
CA CYS A 254 23.07 -9.59 -6.34
C CYS A 254 22.43 -10.96 -6.17
N HIS A 255 23.18 -11.91 -5.58
CA HIS A 255 22.69 -13.26 -5.35
C HIS A 255 21.44 -13.32 -4.48
N TYR A 256 20.63 -14.34 -4.70
CA TYR A 256 19.42 -14.61 -3.94
C TYR A 256 19.74 -14.75 -2.44
N LEU A 257 19.02 -14.00 -1.62
CA LEU A 257 19.02 -14.13 -0.17
C LEU A 257 17.61 -14.57 0.26
N PRO A 258 17.48 -15.68 1.02
CA PRO A 258 16.20 -16.11 1.54
C PRO A 258 15.50 -15.00 2.34
N PRO A 259 14.17 -14.97 2.38
CA PRO A 259 13.45 -14.04 3.24
C PRO A 259 13.72 -14.35 4.72
N PHE A 260 14.01 -13.32 5.53
CA PHE A 260 14.27 -13.44 6.96
C PHE A 260 13.40 -12.47 7.79
N PRO A 261 12.07 -12.58 7.75
CA PRO A 261 11.21 -11.75 8.59
C PRO A 261 11.50 -11.99 10.08
N ALA A 262 11.84 -10.94 10.83
CA ALA A 262 12.19 -11.08 12.25
C ALA A 262 10.98 -11.47 13.11
N MET A 263 11.22 -12.11 14.26
CA MET A 263 10.12 -12.54 15.12
C MET A 263 9.39 -11.31 15.70
N GLY A 264 8.05 -11.31 15.58
CA GLY A 264 7.19 -10.27 16.15
C GLY A 264 7.06 -8.97 15.34
N THR A 265 7.65 -8.88 14.14
CA THR A 265 7.45 -7.74 13.22
C THR A 265 6.17 -7.86 12.39
N GLY A 266 5.56 -9.04 12.35
CA GLY A 266 4.32 -9.30 11.60
C GLY A 266 4.60 -9.82 10.19
N TYR A 267 3.81 -9.36 9.22
CA TYR A 267 3.91 -9.80 7.82
C TYR A 267 4.79 -8.84 7.02
N HIS A 268 5.78 -9.39 6.33
CA HIS A 268 6.65 -8.62 5.43
C HIS A 268 6.24 -8.87 3.98
N ARG A 269 6.21 -7.81 3.17
CA ARG A 269 5.91 -7.93 1.74
C ARG A 269 7.22 -8.13 0.97
N PHE A 270 7.26 -9.16 0.15
CA PHE A 270 8.36 -9.42 -0.77
C PHE A 270 7.89 -9.17 -2.18
N ILE A 271 8.55 -8.24 -2.88
CA ILE A 271 8.04 -7.65 -4.11
C ILE A 271 9.01 -7.94 -5.25
N PHE A 272 8.53 -8.68 -6.24
CA PHE A 272 9.17 -8.88 -7.54
C PHE A 272 8.76 -7.77 -8.50
N LEU A 273 9.74 -7.04 -8.99
CA LEU A 273 9.61 -6.05 -10.04
C LEU A 273 10.33 -6.53 -11.30
N LEU A 274 9.63 -6.47 -12.41
CA LEU A 274 10.18 -6.74 -13.73
C LEU A 274 10.24 -5.45 -14.54
N PHE A 275 11.44 -5.06 -14.96
CA PHE A 275 11.68 -3.90 -15.81
C PHE A 275 12.04 -4.34 -17.23
N LYS A 276 11.41 -3.71 -18.24
CA LYS A 276 11.82 -3.82 -19.65
C LYS A 276 12.92 -2.81 -19.90
N GLN A 277 14.06 -3.27 -20.40
CA GLN A 277 15.19 -2.41 -20.78
C GLN A 277 15.10 -2.06 -22.27
N ARG A 278 15.50 -0.84 -22.63
CA ARG A 278 15.61 -0.40 -24.04
C ARG A 278 16.89 -0.90 -24.72
N GLY A 279 17.91 -1.20 -23.93
CA GLY A 279 19.21 -1.69 -24.39
C GLY A 279 20.05 -2.19 -23.20
N PRO A 280 21.26 -2.71 -23.46
CA PRO A 280 22.16 -3.18 -22.40
C PRO A 280 22.54 -2.02 -21.48
N ILE A 281 22.43 -2.24 -20.16
CA ILE A 281 22.81 -1.25 -19.14
C ILE A 281 23.97 -1.82 -18.34
N ASP A 282 24.96 -0.98 -18.05
CA ASP A 282 26.03 -1.36 -17.12
C ASP A 282 25.61 -1.07 -15.67
N PHE A 283 25.64 -2.10 -14.84
CA PHE A 283 25.29 -2.07 -13.41
C PHE A 283 26.53 -2.26 -12.51
N SER A 284 27.71 -1.88 -13.00
CA SER A 284 28.97 -1.99 -12.27
C SER A 284 28.95 -1.33 -10.89
N GLN A 285 28.24 -0.20 -10.73
CA GLN A 285 28.12 0.52 -9.46
C GLN A 285 27.23 -0.18 -8.42
N ASP A 286 26.23 -0.95 -8.87
CA ASP A 286 25.27 -1.63 -8.00
C ASP A 286 25.65 -3.11 -7.77
N THR A 287 26.77 -3.55 -8.35
CA THR A 287 27.30 -4.92 -8.20
C THR A 287 27.71 -5.17 -6.77
N ARG A 288 27.20 -6.26 -6.20
CA ARG A 288 27.53 -6.72 -4.85
C ARG A 288 28.44 -7.95 -4.91
N PRO A 289 29.27 -8.18 -3.88
CA PRO A 289 30.07 -9.40 -3.81
C PRO A 289 29.17 -10.64 -3.72
N THR A 290 29.68 -11.77 -4.21
CA THR A 290 28.99 -13.05 -4.19
C THR A 290 29.81 -14.03 -3.33
N PRO A 291 29.33 -14.49 -2.16
CA PRO A 291 28.08 -14.15 -1.46
C PRO A 291 28.20 -12.90 -0.55
N CYS A 292 27.30 -11.95 -0.72
CA CYS A 292 27.02 -10.81 0.15
C CYS A 292 25.99 -11.09 1.27
N TYR A 293 26.47 -11.45 2.45
CA TYR A 293 25.66 -11.56 3.69
C TYR A 293 25.63 -10.25 4.52
N SER A 294 26.30 -9.19 4.06
CA SER A 294 26.31 -7.91 4.76
C SER A 294 25.02 -7.12 4.54
N LEU A 295 24.23 -6.93 5.60
CA LEU A 295 22.97 -6.17 5.57
C LEU A 295 23.16 -4.70 5.12
N LYS A 296 24.30 -4.08 5.45
CA LYS A 296 24.61 -2.71 5.01
C LYS A 296 24.72 -2.61 3.49
N MET A 297 25.37 -3.58 2.86
CA MET A 297 25.49 -3.62 1.41
C MET A 297 24.15 -3.97 0.73
N ARG A 298 23.33 -4.79 1.40
CA ARG A 298 21.98 -5.18 0.96
C ARG A 298 20.95 -4.05 1.07
N THR A 299 21.27 -2.98 1.79
CA THR A 299 20.40 -1.80 1.91
C THR A 299 20.22 -1.16 0.54
N PHE A 300 18.98 -0.89 0.16
CA PHE A 300 18.61 -0.48 -1.19
C PHE A 300 17.41 0.45 -1.18
N SER A 301 17.33 1.32 -2.18
CA SER A 301 16.14 2.14 -2.45
C SER A 301 15.73 1.95 -3.91
N THR A 302 14.58 1.31 -4.12
CA THR A 302 14.05 1.06 -5.46
C THR A 302 13.78 2.36 -6.22
N PHE A 303 13.32 3.40 -5.53
CA PHE A 303 13.06 4.71 -6.13
C PHE A 303 14.32 5.33 -6.72
N ASP A 304 15.42 5.37 -5.95
CA ASP A 304 16.67 5.98 -6.41
C ASP A 304 17.31 5.17 -7.54
N PHE A 305 17.24 3.83 -7.46
CA PHE A 305 17.67 2.94 -8.53
C PHE A 305 16.89 3.19 -9.83
N TYR A 306 15.56 3.25 -9.75
CA TYR A 306 14.74 3.53 -10.92
C TYR A 306 15.03 4.93 -11.48
N LYS A 307 15.19 5.94 -10.62
CA LYS A 307 15.48 7.31 -11.02
C LYS A 307 16.79 7.43 -11.81
N LYS A 308 17.84 6.71 -11.41
CA LYS A 308 19.12 6.67 -12.13
C LYS A 308 18.97 6.13 -13.55
N HIS A 309 18.08 5.17 -13.75
CA HIS A 309 17.91 4.44 -15.00
C HIS A 309 16.57 4.69 -15.70
N ALA A 310 15.86 5.75 -15.34
CA ALA A 310 14.48 6.01 -15.81
C ALA A 310 14.36 6.11 -17.34
N ASN A 311 15.41 6.57 -18.02
CA ASN A 311 15.43 6.70 -19.47
C ASN A 311 15.60 5.36 -20.21
N ALA A 312 16.20 4.37 -19.54
CA ALA A 312 16.60 3.10 -20.12
C ALA A 312 15.73 1.92 -19.67
N MET A 313 15.05 2.05 -18.52
CA MET A 313 14.20 1.01 -17.94
C MET A 313 12.77 1.47 -17.76
N THR A 314 11.81 0.57 -17.97
CA THR A 314 10.39 0.84 -17.70
C THR A 314 9.77 -0.33 -16.95
N PRO A 315 9.05 -0.09 -15.84
CA PRO A 315 8.40 -1.17 -15.10
C PRO A 315 7.28 -1.78 -15.93
N ALA A 316 7.28 -3.11 -16.03
CA ALA A 316 6.43 -3.87 -16.93
C ALA A 316 5.64 -4.98 -16.22
N GLY A 317 6.26 -5.62 -15.22
CA GLY A 317 5.65 -6.69 -14.45
C GLY A 317 5.80 -6.46 -12.95
N LEU A 318 4.87 -7.03 -12.20
CA LEU A 318 4.82 -6.98 -10.74
C LEU A 318 4.28 -8.33 -10.25
N ALA A 319 4.89 -8.88 -9.21
CA ALA A 319 4.33 -9.94 -8.38
C ALA A 319 4.80 -9.72 -6.94
N PHE A 320 4.02 -10.13 -5.95
CA PHE A 320 4.46 -10.02 -4.57
C PHE A 320 3.76 -11.02 -3.67
N PHE A 321 4.41 -11.37 -2.57
CA PHE A 321 3.90 -12.27 -1.56
C PHE A 321 4.13 -11.71 -0.16
N GLN A 322 3.49 -12.31 0.82
CA GLN A 322 3.67 -12.01 2.24
C GLN A 322 4.41 -13.16 2.90
N CYS A 323 5.40 -12.85 3.73
CA CYS A 323 6.02 -13.83 4.62
C CYS A 323 5.80 -13.44 6.07
N GLN A 324 5.68 -14.46 6.90
CA GLN A 324 5.78 -14.37 8.34
C GLN A 324 7.02 -15.11 8.81
N TRP A 325 7.48 -14.79 10.02
CA TRP A 325 8.52 -15.55 10.71
C TRP A 325 8.19 -17.05 10.78
N ASP A 326 9.22 -17.87 10.60
CA ASP A 326 9.22 -19.32 10.78
C ASP A 326 10.58 -19.73 11.39
N SER A 327 10.66 -20.94 11.93
CA SER A 327 11.86 -21.55 12.53
C SER A 327 13.10 -21.56 11.62
N SER A 328 12.93 -21.59 10.30
CA SER A 328 14.03 -21.49 9.32
C SER A 328 14.71 -20.11 9.28
N VAL A 329 14.05 -19.08 9.79
CA VAL A 329 14.63 -17.74 9.88
C VAL A 329 15.76 -17.70 10.93
N THR A 330 15.60 -18.43 12.02
CA THR A 330 16.62 -18.54 13.08
C THR A 330 17.92 -19.13 12.52
N SER A 331 17.86 -20.18 11.70
CA SER A 331 19.06 -20.72 11.04
C SER A 331 19.68 -19.72 10.06
N THR A 332 18.86 -18.96 9.33
CA THR A 332 19.31 -17.90 8.43
C THR A 332 20.09 -16.80 9.18
N PHE A 333 19.61 -16.32 10.34
CA PHE A 333 20.33 -15.31 11.13
C PHE A 333 21.66 -15.83 11.69
N HIS A 334 21.69 -17.06 12.21
CA HIS A 334 22.88 -17.60 12.84
C HIS A 334 23.91 -18.12 11.84
N GLN A 335 23.50 -18.80 10.77
CA GLN A 335 24.40 -19.43 9.81
C GLN A 335 24.80 -18.49 8.66
N LEU A 336 23.82 -17.82 8.04
CA LEU A 336 24.09 -16.97 6.87
C LEU A 336 24.55 -15.57 7.28
N LEU A 337 23.81 -14.92 8.18
CA LEU A 337 24.10 -13.54 8.59
C LEU A 337 25.11 -13.43 9.75
N ASN A 338 25.43 -14.55 10.41
CA ASN A 338 26.30 -14.63 11.59
C ASN A 338 25.98 -13.55 12.65
N MET A 339 24.69 -13.41 12.97
CA MET A 339 24.19 -12.45 13.93
C MET A 339 23.18 -13.07 14.89
N ARG A 340 22.89 -12.34 15.98
CA ARG A 340 21.81 -12.72 16.90
C ARG A 340 20.47 -12.34 16.27
N GLU A 341 19.51 -13.24 16.40
CA GLU A 341 18.14 -13.00 15.95
C GLU A 341 17.49 -11.90 16.80
N PRO A 342 17.02 -10.79 16.19
CA PRO A 342 16.27 -9.78 16.90
C PRO A 342 14.81 -10.24 17.08
N VAL A 343 14.29 -10.05 18.29
CA VAL A 343 12.90 -10.34 18.65
C VAL A 343 12.19 -9.04 18.99
N PHE A 344 11.05 -8.83 18.35
CA PHE A 344 10.22 -7.65 18.55
C PHE A 344 8.92 -8.04 19.25
N GLU A 345 8.37 -7.10 20.01
CA GLU A 345 7.07 -7.23 20.66
C GLU A 345 6.22 -6.01 20.33
N PHE A 346 4.93 -6.23 20.06
CA PHE A 346 4.00 -5.15 19.82
C PHE A 346 3.55 -4.51 21.14
N VAL A 347 4.23 -3.43 21.53
CA VAL A 347 3.87 -2.64 22.70
C VAL A 347 2.84 -1.57 22.31
N ARG A 348 1.65 -1.65 22.92
CA ARG A 348 0.62 -0.61 22.73
C ARG A 348 1.00 0.66 23.48
N PRO A 349 0.62 1.85 22.97
CA PRO A 349 0.79 3.08 23.74
C PRO A 349 0.04 2.96 25.07
N PRO A 350 0.60 3.53 26.16
CA PRO A 350 -0.04 3.46 27.45
C PRO A 350 -1.43 4.11 27.40
N PRO A 351 -2.41 3.59 28.13
CA PRO A 351 -3.74 4.18 28.19
C PRO A 351 -3.63 5.63 28.66
N TYR A 352 -4.34 6.54 27.98
CA TYR A 352 -4.40 7.92 28.42
C TYR A 352 -5.25 8.04 29.68
N HIS A 353 -4.68 8.66 30.70
CA HIS A 353 -5.40 9.09 31.89
C HIS A 353 -5.34 10.62 31.98
N PRO A 354 -6.47 11.31 32.20
CA PRO A 354 -6.46 12.75 32.44
C PRO A 354 -5.65 13.07 33.71
N PRO A 355 -5.15 14.30 33.89
CA PRO A 355 -4.44 14.67 35.11
C PRO A 355 -5.29 14.40 36.35
N GLN A 356 -4.67 13.79 37.37
CA GLN A 356 -5.37 13.43 38.61
C GLN A 356 -5.86 14.69 39.34
N VAL A 357 -7.12 14.71 39.75
CA VAL A 357 -7.73 15.81 40.50
C VAL A 357 -7.86 15.39 41.97
N LYS A 358 -7.53 16.30 42.90
CA LYS A 358 -7.60 16.05 44.34
C LYS A 358 -9.00 15.62 44.80
N PHE A 359 -10.04 16.22 44.22
CA PHE A 359 -11.44 15.91 44.53
C PHE A 359 -12.17 15.46 43.26
N PRO A 360 -12.13 14.16 42.92
CA PRO A 360 -12.75 13.64 41.71
C PRO A 360 -14.27 13.51 41.90
N ARG A 361 -14.98 14.65 41.79
CA ARG A 361 -16.44 14.71 41.94
C ARG A 361 -17.12 13.80 40.89
N HIS A 362 -18.12 13.04 41.33
CA HIS A 362 -18.89 12.09 40.51
C HIS A 362 -18.08 10.95 39.86
N GLN A 363 -16.86 10.67 40.32
CA GLN A 363 -16.09 9.51 39.87
C GLN A 363 -16.28 8.32 40.81
N PRO A 364 -16.24 7.08 40.30
CA PRO A 364 -16.29 5.87 41.12
C PRO A 364 -14.99 5.68 41.92
N LEU A 365 -15.02 4.87 42.98
CA LEU A 365 -13.84 4.58 43.83
C LEU A 365 -12.64 4.01 43.04
N ARG A 366 -12.92 3.22 42.00
CA ARG A 366 -11.90 2.68 41.06
C ARG A 366 -11.13 3.76 40.30
N TYR A 367 -11.51 5.03 40.40
CA TYR A 367 -10.73 6.16 39.90
C TYR A 367 -9.32 6.19 40.49
N LEU A 368 -9.16 5.87 41.79
CA LEU A 368 -7.86 5.87 42.47
C LEU A 368 -6.94 4.78 41.92
N ASP A 369 -7.50 3.64 41.50
CA ASP A 369 -6.73 2.54 40.93
C ASP A 369 -6.09 2.89 39.58
N ARG A 370 -6.64 3.87 38.84
CA ARG A 370 -6.06 4.34 37.57
C ARG A 370 -4.69 5.00 37.72
N TYR A 371 -4.39 5.51 38.91
CA TYR A 371 -3.14 6.20 39.24
C TYR A 371 -2.34 5.42 40.28
N ARG A 372 -2.71 4.17 40.56
CA ARG A 372 -2.00 3.30 41.48
C ARG A 372 -1.04 2.42 40.66
N ASP A 373 0.26 2.54 40.93
CA ASP A 373 1.30 1.77 40.22
C ASP A 373 1.34 0.30 40.67
N THR A 374 1.17 0.03 41.97
CA THR A 374 1.30 -1.30 42.57
C THR A 374 -0.03 -1.82 43.10
N GLN A 375 -0.29 -3.12 43.00
CA GLN A 375 -1.46 -3.74 43.64
C GLN A 375 -1.21 -4.12 45.10
N GLU A 376 0.05 -4.14 45.54
CA GLU A 376 0.46 -4.51 46.88
C GLU A 376 0.21 -3.38 47.90
N PRO A 377 -0.14 -3.71 49.15
CA PRO A 377 -0.37 -2.72 50.20
C PRO A 377 0.95 -2.03 50.59
N THR A 378 0.89 -0.71 50.73
CA THR A 378 2.03 0.12 51.15
C THR A 378 1.88 0.55 52.60
N TYR A 379 2.87 0.26 53.46
CA TYR A 379 2.88 0.62 54.88
C TYR A 379 3.72 1.86 55.20
N GLY A 380 4.45 2.42 54.23
CA GLY A 380 5.20 3.66 54.42
C GLY A 380 6.28 3.54 55.52
N ILE A 381 6.10 4.30 56.60
CA ILE A 381 7.05 4.37 57.73
C ILE A 381 6.73 3.37 58.87
N TYR A 382 5.63 2.63 58.76
CA TYR A 382 5.13 1.74 59.81
C TYR A 382 5.82 0.38 59.84
#